data_AF-A0A4P5XJW2-F1
#
_entry.id   AF-A0A4P5XJW2-F1
#
_cell.length_a   1.000
_cell.length_b   1.000
_cell.length_c   1.000
_cell.angle_alpha   90.00
_cell.angle_beta   90.00
_cell.angle_gamma   90.00
#
_symmetry.space_group_name_H-M   'P 1'
#
loop_
_entity.id
_entity.type
_entity.pdbx_description
1 polymer ?
#
loop_
_entity_poly.entity_id
_entity_poly.type
_entity_poly.pdbx_seq_one_letter_code
_entity_poly.pdbx_strand_id
1 'polypeptide(L)' 'MAQFGMQSPTGRQKKASGLNVYTAMAALACVSLAIACAVVFVYGSRVGKDGQAWGLQDPKKIQLPK' A
#
# COMPACT_ATOMS: atom_id res chain seq x y z
N MET A 1 45.93 9.01 37.30
CA MET A 1 44.63 9.20 36.62
C MET A 1 44.47 8.10 35.58
N ALA A 2 43.73 7.05 35.91
CA ALA A 2 43.51 5.93 35.03
C ALA A 2 42.49 6.33 33.95
N GLN A 3 42.99 6.61 32.75
CA GLN A 3 42.20 6.93 31.56
C GLN A 3 41.62 5.66 30.90
N PHE A 4 41.19 4.68 31.72
CA PHE A 4 40.43 3.53 31.23
C PHE A 4 38.94 3.90 31.28
N GLY A 5 38.47 4.44 30.16
CA GLY A 5 37.10 4.93 30.01
C GLY A 5 36.93 5.95 28.88
N MET A 6 38.04 6.50 28.35
CA MET A 6 38.00 7.54 27.30
C MET A 6 38.11 7.01 25.87
N GLN A 7 37.54 5.84 25.60
CA GLN A 7 37.09 5.43 24.27
C GLN A 7 35.91 4.48 24.48
N SER A 8 34.70 5.00 24.65
CA SER A 8 33.56 4.34 24.02
C SER A 8 33.71 4.70 22.53
N PRO A 9 34.25 3.80 21.69
CA PRO A 9 34.50 4.14 20.30
C PRO A 9 33.14 4.52 19.74
N THR A 10 33.02 5.80 19.38
CA THR A 10 31.87 6.36 18.72
C THR A 10 31.82 5.72 17.34
N GLY A 11 31.21 4.55 17.30
CA GLY A 11 30.94 3.81 16.10
C GLY A 11 29.45 3.59 16.09
N ARG A 12 28.73 4.59 15.58
CA ARG A 12 27.38 4.46 15.05
C ARG A 12 27.39 3.27 14.10
N GLN A 13 27.26 2.04 14.63
CA GLN A 13 27.24 0.82 13.84
C GLN A 13 25.97 0.91 13.04
N LYS A 14 26.19 1.34 11.81
CA LYS A 14 25.26 1.66 10.75
C LYS A 14 23.93 0.96 11.00
N LYS A 15 22.90 1.73 11.38
CA LYS A 15 21.55 1.37 10.93
C LYS A 15 21.64 1.46 9.41
N ALA A 16 22.10 0.38 8.79
CA ALA A 16 21.99 0.24 7.36
C ALA A 16 20.53 0.55 7.05
N SER A 17 20.28 1.47 6.13
CA SER A 17 18.98 1.58 5.48
C SER A 17 18.77 0.36 4.58
N GLY A 18 18.90 -0.83 5.17
CA GLY A 18 18.67 -2.10 4.52
C GLY A 18 17.17 -2.35 4.52
N LEU A 19 16.70 -2.93 3.42
CA LEU A 19 15.36 -3.49 3.35
C LEU A 19 15.16 -4.43 4.54
N ASN A 20 14.28 -4.04 5.46
CA ASN A 20 13.92 -4.82 6.62
C ASN A 20 12.63 -5.60 6.33
N VAL A 21 12.35 -6.63 7.13
CA VAL A 21 11.12 -7.45 7.01
C VAL A 21 9.86 -6.59 7.01
N TYR A 22 9.84 -5.51 7.81
CA TYR A 22 8.72 -4.56 7.83
C TYR A 22 8.53 -3.82 6.50
N THR A 23 9.60 -3.48 5.80
CA THR A 23 9.52 -2.86 4.47
C THR A 23 9.00 -3.86 3.43
N ALA A 24 9.43 -5.13 3.51
CA ALA A 24 8.90 -6.19 2.65
C ALA A 24 7.40 -6.46 2.92
N MET A 25 6.99 -6.46 4.20
CA MET A 25 5.59 -6.64 4.56
C MET A 25 4.72 -5.45 4.15
N ALA A 26 5.25 -4.22 4.26
CA ALA A 26 4.58 -3.02 3.75
C ALA A 26 4.40 -3.07 2.22
N ALA A 27 5.42 -3.48 1.48
CA ALA A 27 5.32 -3.64 0.03
C ALA A 27 4.27 -4.70 -0.36
N LEU A 28 4.25 -5.84 0.34
CA LEU A 28 3.26 -6.90 0.11
C LEU A 28 1.83 -6.43 0.42
N ALA A 29 1.64 -5.66 1.49
CA ALA A 29 0.36 -5.04 1.82
C ALA A 29 -0.11 -4.04 0.75
N CYS A 30 0.80 -3.23 0.20
CA CYS A 30 0.47 -2.33 -0.91
C CYS A 30 0.06 -3.09 -2.17
N VAL A 31 0.74 -4.20 -2.49
CA VAL A 31 0.40 -5.04 -3.65
C VAL A 31 -0.96 -5.68 -3.48
N SER A 32 -1.27 -6.26 -2.31
CA SER A 32 -2.58 -6.86 -2.07
C SER A 32 -3.71 -5.84 -2.12
N LEU A 33 -3.49 -4.63 -1.60
CA LEU A 33 -4.44 -3.52 -1.70
C LEU A 33 -4.69 -3.12 -3.15
N ALA A 34 -3.64 -2.99 -3.96
CA ALA A 34 -3.77 -2.64 -5.38
C ALA A 34 -4.58 -3.69 -6.15
N ILE A 35 -4.35 -4.97 -5.87
CA ILE A 35 -5.11 -6.08 -6.46
C ILE A 35 -6.59 -5.97 -6.04
N ALA A 36 -6.87 -5.73 -4.76
CA ALA A 36 -8.24 -5.57 -4.28
C ALA A 36 -8.97 -4.41 -4.98
N CYS A 37 -8.31 -3.26 -5.15
CA CYS A 37 -8.87 -2.14 -5.91
C CYS A 37 -9.17 -2.51 -7.37
N ALA A 38 -8.27 -3.23 -8.04
CA ALA A 38 -8.47 -3.68 -9.41
C ALA A 38 -9.66 -4.65 -9.53
N VAL A 39 -9.82 -5.57 -8.58
CA VAL A 39 -10.95 -6.51 -8.55
C VAL A 39 -12.27 -5.77 -8.41
N VAL A 40 -12.37 -4.83 -7.46
CA VAL A 40 -13.57 -4.00 -7.28
C VAL A 40 -13.85 -3.17 -8.53
N PHE A 41 -12.82 -2.66 -9.20
CA PHE A 41 -12.97 -1.92 -10.45
C PHE A 41 -13.54 -2.80 -11.59
N VAL A 42 -13.05 -4.03 -11.75
CA VAL A 42 -13.57 -4.96 -12.77
C VAL A 42 -15.04 -5.29 -12.52
N TYR A 43 -15.40 -5.63 -11.29
CA TYR A 43 -16.81 -5.90 -10.97
C TYR A 43 -17.66 -4.64 -11.08
N GLY A 44 -17.18 -3.51 -10.57
CA GLY A 44 -17.83 -2.21 -10.68
C GLY A 44 -18.09 -1.80 -12.13
N SER A 45 -17.18 -2.10 -13.06
CA SER A 45 -17.38 -1.80 -14.48
C SER A 45 -18.48 -2.65 -15.13
N ARG A 46 -18.75 -3.85 -14.60
CA ARG A 46 -19.82 -4.73 -15.13
C ARG A 46 -21.21 -4.33 -14.64
N VAL A 47 -21.34 -3.84 -13.42
CA VAL A 47 -22.63 -3.41 -12.84
C VAL A 47 -22.86 -1.91 -12.95
N GLY A 48 -21.80 -1.13 -13.18
CA GLY A 48 -21.85 0.31 -13.28
C GLY A 48 -22.60 0.79 -14.51
N LYS A 49 -23.19 1.97 -14.38
CA LYS A 49 -23.91 2.66 -15.45
C LYS A 49 -23.00 2.80 -16.68
N ASP A 50 -23.53 2.46 -17.86
CA ASP A 50 -22.83 2.50 -19.15
C ASP A 50 -21.54 1.63 -19.23
N GLY A 51 -21.39 0.63 -18.34
CA GLY A 51 -20.20 -0.22 -18.31
C GLY A 51 -18.97 0.44 -17.68
N GLN A 52 -19.14 1.54 -16.93
CA GLN A 52 -18.06 2.27 -16.28
C GLN A 52 -18.10 2.10 -14.76
N ALA A 53 -16.96 1.75 -14.15
CA ALA A 53 -16.88 1.56 -12.70
C ALA A 53 -16.88 2.87 -11.89
N TRP A 54 -16.57 4.00 -12.55
CA TRP A 54 -16.56 5.33 -11.94
C TRP A 54 -17.90 6.06 -12.06
N GLY A 55 -18.86 5.50 -12.80
CA GLY A 55 -20.17 6.10 -13.00
C GLY A 55 -21.04 5.97 -11.76
N LEU A 56 -21.28 7.07 -11.05
CA LEU A 56 -22.24 7.12 -9.96
C LEU A 56 -23.67 6.92 -10.50
N GLN A 57 -24.40 5.98 -9.90
CA GLN A 57 -25.76 5.64 -10.27
C GLN A 57 -26.75 6.54 -9.53
N ASP A 58 -27.59 7.26 -10.25
CA ASP A 58 -28.64 8.07 -9.64
C ASP A 58 -29.66 7.16 -8.93
N PRO A 59 -29.96 7.41 -7.64
CA PRO A 59 -30.84 6.54 -6.85
C PRO A 59 -32.28 6.47 -7.39
N LYS A 60 -32.68 7.42 -8.24
CA LYS A 60 -34.01 7.45 -8.89
C LYS A 60 -34.01 6.90 -10.31
N LYS A 61 -32.84 6.57 -10.90
CA LYS A 61 -32.71 6.06 -12.28
C LYS A 61 -31.56 5.04 -12.35
N ILE A 62 -31.88 3.81 -11.97
CA ILE A 62 -30.98 2.66 -12.06
C ILE A 62 -30.90 2.23 -13.54
N GLN A 63 -29.72 2.36 -14.14
CA GLN A 63 -29.46 1.93 -15.52
C GLN A 63 -28.38 0.85 -15.48
N LEU A 64 -28.72 -0.34 -15.98
CA LEU A 64 -27.80 -1.47 -16.09
C LEU A 64 -27.28 -1.54 -17.53
N PRO A 65 -25.98 -1.86 -17.73
CA PRO A 65 -25.47 -2.18 -19.06
C PRO A 65 -26.16 -3.44 -19.60
N LYS A 66 -26.39 -3.48 -20.93
CA LYS A 66 -27.04 -4.59 -21.63
C LYS A 66 -26.17 -5.84 -21.67
#